data_AF-A0A6P1GC71-F1
#
_entry.id   AF-A0A6P1GC71-F1
#
_cell.length_a   1.000
_cell.length_b   1.000
_cell.length_c   1.000
_cell.angle_alpha   90.00
_cell.angle_beta   90.00
_cell.angle_gamma   90.00
#
_symmetry.space_group_name_H-M   'P 1'
#
loop_
_entity.id
_entity.type
_entity.pdbx_description
1 polymer ?
#
loop_
_entity_poly.entity_id
_entity_poly.type
_entity_poly.pdbx_seq_one_letter_code
_entity_poly.pdbx_strand_id
1 'polypeptide(L)' 'MPITDDAPYQAWMAAHDRYERAESRRNAAGRTGNKLLIARTQSDVERAGRELNAALRDLNDLEVQARLVS' A
#
# COMPACT_ATOMS: atom_id res chain seq x y z
N MET A 1 -13.81 8.04 25.78
CA MET A 1 -12.54 7.66 25.13
C MET A 1 -12.38 8.57 23.92
N PRO A 2 -11.26 9.27 23.73
CA PRO A 2 -10.97 9.82 22.42
C PRO A 2 -10.72 8.61 21.53
N ILE A 3 -11.60 8.39 20.56
CA ILE A 3 -11.30 7.56 19.41
C ILE A 3 -10.27 8.41 18.67
N THR A 4 -8.98 8.13 18.87
CA THR A 4 -7.96 8.59 17.92
C THR A 4 -8.44 8.11 16.57
N ASP A 5 -8.58 9.04 15.64
CA ASP A 5 -9.06 8.78 14.28
C ASP A 5 -7.96 7.99 13.55
N ASP A 6 -7.77 6.73 13.93
CA ASP A 6 -6.74 5.82 13.44
C ASP A 6 -7.07 5.33 12.02
N ALA A 7 -8.20 5.78 11.45
CA ALA A 7 -8.66 5.41 10.11
C ALA A 7 -7.58 5.57 9.02
N PRO A 8 -6.74 6.62 9.01
CA PRO A 8 -5.64 6.79 8.05
C PRO A 8 -4.53 5.76 8.24
N TYR A 9 -4.19 5.44 9.49
CA TYR A 9 -3.20 4.41 9.81
C TYR A 9 -3.71 3.01 9.44
N GLN A 10 -4.99 2.72 9.71
CA GLN A 10 -5.64 1.48 9.29
C GLN A 10 -5.72 1.35 7.77
N ALA A 11 -6.02 2.45 7.06
CA ALA A 11 -6.04 2.48 5.60
C ALA A 11 -4.65 2.19 5.01
N TRP A 12 -3.60 2.76 5.61
CA TRP A 12 -2.22 2.47 5.25
C TRP A 12 -1.84 1.00 5.49
N MET A 13 -2.15 0.44 6.67
CA MET A 13 -1.89 -0.97 6.97
C MET A 13 -2.59 -1.90 5.96
N ALA A 14 -3.86 -1.64 5.67
CA ALA A 14 -4.62 -2.42 4.70
C ALA A 14 -4.09 -2.28 3.26
N ALA A 15 -3.53 -1.13 2.89
CA ALA A 15 -2.88 -0.93 1.59
C ALA A 15 -1.52 -1.64 1.54
N HIS A 16 -0.75 -1.60 2.63
CA HIS A 16 0.54 -2.28 2.78
C HIS A 16 0.39 -3.79 2.63
N ASP A 17 -0.53 -4.41 3.37
CA ASP A 17 -0.83 -5.85 3.29
C ASP A 17 -1.16 -6.30 1.85
N ARG A 18 -1.94 -5.48 1.14
CA ARG A 18 -2.30 -5.76 -0.27
C ARG A 18 -1.08 -5.70 -1.18
N TYR A 19 -0.20 -4.72 -0.97
CA TYR A 19 1.04 -4.57 -1.71
C TYR A 19 1.98 -5.76 -1.48
N GLU A 20 2.21 -6.17 -0.23
CA GLU A 20 3.05 -7.33 0.10
C GLU A 20 2.52 -8.63 -0.52
N ARG A 21 1.20 -8.84 -0.48
CA ARG A 21 0.58 -10.01 -1.13
C ARG A 21 0.73 -9.96 -2.66
N ALA A 22 0.72 -8.77 -3.27
CA ALA A 22 0.96 -8.62 -4.70
C ALA A 22 2.43 -8.92 -5.04
N GLU A 23 3.39 -8.40 -4.27
CA GLU A 23 4.82 -8.68 -4.47
C GLU A 23 5.15 -10.15 -4.27
N SER A 24 4.59 -10.79 -3.24
CA SER A 24 4.75 -12.23 -3.00
C SER A 24 4.28 -13.06 -4.21
N ARG A 25 3.13 -12.70 -4.79
CA ARG A 25 2.61 -13.35 -6.01
C ARG A 25 3.49 -13.08 -7.23
N ARG A 26 4.00 -11.87 -7.41
CA ARG A 26 4.95 -11.55 -8.49
C ARG A 26 6.25 -12.35 -8.35
N ASN A 27 6.79 -12.46 -7.14
CA ASN A 27 8.00 -13.23 -6.87
C ASN A 27 7.77 -14.73 -7.15
N ALA A 28 6.61 -15.26 -6.77
CA ALA A 28 6.21 -16.62 -7.14
C ALA A 28 6.09 -16.80 -8.66
N ALA A 29 5.47 -15.85 -9.36
CA ALA A 29 5.38 -15.84 -10.82
C ALA A 29 6.76 -15.80 -11.49
N GLY A 30 7.69 -14.99 -10.97
CA GLY A 30 9.07 -14.90 -11.45
C GLY A 30 9.80 -16.24 -11.43
N ARG A 31 9.56 -17.07 -10.41
CA ARG A 31 10.15 -18.42 -10.29
C ARG A 31 9.61 -19.41 -11.33
N THR A 32 8.44 -19.17 -11.91
CA THR A 32 7.86 -20.07 -12.92
C THR A 32 8.40 -19.85 -14.33
N GLY A 33 9.07 -18.71 -14.58
CA GLY A 33 9.50 -18.31 -15.93
C GLY A 33 8.37 -17.94 -16.89
N ASN A 34 7.11 -17.95 -16.44
CA ASN A 34 5.95 -17.61 -17.28
C ASN A 34 5.81 -16.08 -17.43
N LYS A 35 6.21 -15.56 -18.60
CA LYS A 35 6.19 -14.12 -18.91
C LYS A 35 4.80 -13.48 -18.82
N LEU A 36 3.74 -14.19 -19.22
CA LEU A 36 2.37 -13.68 -19.15
C LEU A 36 1.93 -13.52 -17.70
N LEU A 37 2.24 -14.52 -16.86
CA LEU A 37 1.92 -14.48 -15.43
C LEU A 37 2.70 -13.36 -14.73
N ILE A 38 3.99 -13.20 -15.04
CA ILE A 38 4.82 -12.11 -14.53
C ILE A 38 4.20 -10.76 -14.88
N ALA A 39 3.88 -10.52 -16.15
CA ALA A 39 3.28 -9.26 -16.62
C ALA A 39 1.95 -8.95 -15.90
N ARG A 40 1.09 -9.96 -15.73
CA ARG A 40 -0.17 -9.79 -14.98
C ARG A 40 0.06 -9.42 -13.53
N THR A 41 0.95 -10.13 -12.84
CA THR A 41 1.27 -9.85 -11.43
C THR A 41 1.99 -8.51 -11.24
N GLN A 42 2.77 -8.07 -12.24
CA GLN A 42 3.41 -6.77 -12.24
C GLN A 42 2.37 -5.64 -12.22
N SER A 43 1.32 -5.72 -13.04
CA SER A 43 0.23 -4.72 -13.02
C SER A 43 -0.50 -4.69 -11.68
N ASP A 44 -0.69 -5.83 -11.03
CA ASP A 44 -1.28 -5.92 -9.69
C ASP A 44 -0.41 -5.21 -8.63
N VAL A 45 0.92 -5.41 -8.69
CA VAL A 45 1.89 -4.76 -7.80
C VAL A 45 1.88 -3.25 -8.00
N GLU A 46 1.89 -2.78 -9.26
CA GLU A 46 1.86 -1.35 -9.57
C GLU A 46 0.59 -0.68 -9.08
N ARG A 47 -0.56 -1.35 -9.24
CA ARG A 47 -1.83 -0.86 -8.70
C ARG A 47 -1.78 -0.77 -7.18
N ALA A 48 -1.37 -1.83 -6.49
CA ALA A 48 -1.27 -1.83 -5.04
C ALA A 48 -0.25 -0.80 -4.53
N GLY A 49 0.84 -0.58 -5.26
CA GLY A 49 1.84 0.45 -4.94
C GLY A 49 1.29 1.87 -5.08
N ARG A 50 0.41 2.13 -6.07
CA ARG A 50 -0.31 3.42 -6.15
C ARG A 50 -1.26 3.62 -4.98
N GLU A 51 -1.99 2.57 -4.58
CA GLU A 51 -2.88 2.61 -3.41
C GLU A 51 -2.09 2.88 -2.10
N LEU A 52 -0.94 2.22 -1.93
CA LEU A 52 -0.05 2.44 -0.78
C LEU A 52 0.52 3.87 -0.76
N ASN A 53 0.98 4.38 -1.90
CA ASN A 53 1.49 5.76 -2.00
C ASN A 53 0.41 6.80 -1.70
N ALA A 54 -0.84 6.57 -2.11
CA ALA A 54 -1.95 7.45 -1.75
C ALA A 54 -2.18 7.46 -0.23
N ALA A 55 -2.24 6.28 0.40
CA ALA A 55 -2.41 6.18 1.85
C ALA A 55 -1.24 6.80 2.64
N LEU A 56 0.00 6.70 2.13
CA LEU A 56 1.16 7.37 2.72
C LEU A 56 1.07 8.90 2.63
N ARG A 57 0.56 9.43 1.51
CA ARG A 57 0.34 10.87 1.38
C ARG A 57 -0.70 11.35 2.38
N ASP A 58 -1.82 10.64 2.51
CA ASP A 58 -2.88 10.99 3.45
C ASP A 58 -2.36 10.99 4.91
N LEU A 59 -1.55 10.00 5.29
CA LEU A 59 -0.88 9.97 6.60
C LEU A 59 0.05 11.17 6.81
N ASN A 60 0.90 11.48 5.82
CA ASN A 60 1.84 12.60 5.93
C ASN A 60 1.11 13.95 6.02
N ASP A 61 0.01 14.12 5.27
CA ASP A 61 -0.79 15.34 5.31
C ASP A 61 -1.42 15.54 6.70
N LEU A 62 -1.84 14.46 7.37
CA LEU A 62 -2.32 14.49 8.75
C LEU A 62 -1.22 14.83 9.76
N GLU A 63 -0.04 14.24 9.62
CA GLU A 63 1.10 14.55 10.50
C GLU A 63 1.51 16.03 10.37
N VAL A 64 1.54 16.56 9.15
CA VAL A 64 1.83 17.98 8.89
C VAL A 64 0.76 18.87 9.52
N GLN A 65 -0.52 18.54 9.37
CA GLN A 65 -1.61 19.29 10.01
C GLN A 65 -1.52 19.26 11.53
N ALA A 66 -1.27 18.09 12.13
CA ALA A 66 -1.10 17.94 13.58
C ALA A 66 0.05 18.80 14.12
N ARG A 67 1.15 18.91 13.36
CA ARG A 67 2.31 19.73 13.72
C ARG A 67 2.07 21.24 13.57
N LEU A 68 1.22 21.67 12.65
CA LEU A 68 0.88 23.09 12.46
C LEU A 68 -0.07 23.63 13.54
N VAL A 69 -0.82 22.75 14.21
CA VAL A 69 -1.82 23.10 15.22
C VAL A 69 -1.27 22.97 16.66
N SER A 70 -0.11 22.31 16.84
CA SER A 70 0.61 22.17 18.13
C SER A 70 1.61 23.30 18.36
#